data_AF-A0A1M6IN62-F1
#
_entry.id   AF-A0A1M6IN62-F1
#
_cell.length_a   1.000
_cell.length_b   1.000
_cell.length_c   1.000
_cell.angle_alpha   90.00
_cell.angle_beta   90.00
_cell.angle_gamma   90.00
#
_symmetry.space_group_name_H-M   'P 1'
#
loop_
_entity.id
_entity.type
_entity.pdbx_description
1 polymer ?
#
loop_
_entity_poly.entity_id
_entity_poly.type
_entity_poly.pdbx_seq_one_letter_code
_entity_poly.pdbx_strand_id
1 'polypeptide(L)' 'MLKETEWNTINNILLEIYAIRNIDIMAEKLLKVLRMLIPYTSGYFVVLDSNQSIQDDKSFFIGFDEQKKS' A
#
# COMPACT_ATOMS: atom_id res chain seq x y z
N MET A 1 -21.45 -7.63 12.73
CA MET A 1 -20.93 -6.40 13.35
C MET A 1 -19.52 -6.69 13.81
N LEU A 2 -18.56 -5.82 13.52
CA LEU A 2 -17.18 -6.02 13.95
C LEU A 2 -17.09 -5.99 15.48
N LYS A 3 -16.21 -6.81 16.05
CA LYS A 3 -15.85 -6.80 17.47
C LYS A 3 -15.07 -5.52 17.79
N GLU A 4 -15.09 -5.10 19.04
CA GLU A 4 -14.31 -3.93 19.51
C GLU A 4 -12.82 -4.04 19.16
N THR A 5 -12.25 -5.25 19.25
CA THR A 5 -10.86 -5.53 18.85
C THR A 5 -10.59 -5.29 17.37
N GLU A 6 -11.56 -5.63 16.51
CA GLU A 6 -11.46 -5.42 15.06
C GLU A 6 -11.58 -3.92 14.73
N TRP A 7 -12.47 -3.20 15.41
CA TRP A 7 -12.57 -1.73 15.31
C TRP A 7 -11.28 -1.03 15.75
N ASN A 8 -10.70 -1.43 16.87
CA ASN A 8 -9.43 -0.88 17.35
C ASN A 8 -8.29 -1.12 16.36
N THR A 9 -8.28 -2.29 15.72
CA THR A 9 -7.29 -2.62 14.68
C THR A 9 -7.45 -1.69 13.47
N ILE A 10 -8.67 -1.48 12.98
CA ILE A 10 -8.93 -0.54 11.87
C ILE A 10 -8.51 0.88 12.25
N ASN A 11 -8.85 1.36 13.45
CA ASN A 11 -8.47 2.69 13.90
C ASN A 11 -6.94 2.87 13.95
N ASN A 12 -6.21 1.89 14.47
CA ASN A 12 -4.75 1.94 14.51
C ASN A 12 -4.14 1.98 13.10
N ILE A 13 -4.66 1.16 12.17
CA ILE A 13 -4.23 1.18 10.76
C ILE A 13 -4.48 2.57 10.14
N LEU A 14 -5.64 3.17 10.38
CA LEU A 14 -5.97 4.50 9.86
C LEU A 14 -5.07 5.60 10.44
N LEU A 15 -4.82 5.58 11.75
CA LEU A 15 -3.91 6.52 12.41
C LEU A 15 -2.48 6.38 11.88
N GLU A 16 -2.04 5.14 11.70
CA GLU A 16 -0.73 4.84 11.14
C GLU A 16 -0.59 5.33 9.70
N ILE A 17 -1.61 5.18 8.86
CA ILE A 17 -1.61 5.71 7.49
C ILE A 17 -1.61 7.25 7.52
N TYR A 18 -2.42 7.86 8.40
CA TYR A 18 -2.51 9.32 8.55
C TYR A 18 -1.18 9.96 8.98
N ALA A 19 -0.39 9.27 9.78
CA ALA A 19 0.90 9.76 10.25
C ALA A 19 2.01 9.74 9.18
N ILE A 20 1.80 9.07 8.04
CA ILE A 20 2.82 8.93 7.00
C ILE A 20 2.96 10.22 6.20
N ARG A 21 4.21 10.67 6.04
CA ARG A 21 4.56 11.87 5.28
C ARG A 21 5.23 11.57 3.94
N ASN A 22 5.66 10.34 3.72
CA ASN A 22 6.38 9.90 2.53
C ASN A 22 5.52 8.92 1.73
N ILE A 23 5.31 9.20 0.44
CA ILE A 23 4.36 8.48 -0.41
C ILE A 23 4.79 7.03 -0.67
N ASP A 24 6.09 6.76 -0.76
CA ASP A 24 6.69 5.43 -0.90
C ASP A 24 6.34 4.54 0.31
N ILE A 25 6.48 5.09 1.52
CA ILE A 25 6.11 4.40 2.77
C ILE A 25 4.59 4.15 2.82
N MET A 26 3.79 5.12 2.38
CA MET A 26 2.32 4.98 2.32
C MET A 26 1.91 3.87 1.35
N ALA A 27 2.48 3.87 0.15
CA ALA A 27 2.18 2.93 -0.92
C ALA A 27 2.41 1.48 -0.47
N GLU A 28 3.57 1.22 0.13
CA GLU A 28 3.91 -0.08 0.68
C GLU A 28 2.93 -0.52 1.77
N LYS A 29 2.68 0.35 2.74
CA LYS A 29 1.85 0.01 3.90
C LYS A 29 0.40 -0.22 3.53
N LEU A 30 -0.15 0.61 2.64
CA LEU A 30 -1.52 0.48 2.16
C LEU A 30 -1.72 -0.84 1.42
N LEU A 31 -0.85 -1.19 0.48
CA LEU A 31 -0.97 -2.45 -0.26
C LEU A 31 -0.87 -3.67 0.65
N LYS A 32 0.05 -3.67 1.62
CA LYS A 32 0.18 -4.76 2.60
C LYS A 32 -1.06 -4.90 3.48
N VAL A 33 -1.60 -3.79 3.97
CA VAL A 33 -2.86 -3.76 4.74
C VAL A 33 -4.01 -4.32 3.91
N LEU A 34 -4.17 -3.85 2.68
CA LEU A 34 -5.21 -4.35 1.77
C LEU A 34 -5.08 -5.85 1.53
N ARG A 35 -3.85 -6.38 1.42
CA ARG A 35 -3.61 -7.82 1.23
C ARG A 35 -3.96 -8.65 2.45
N MET A 36 -3.75 -8.11 3.65
CA MET A 36 -4.16 -8.77 4.89
C MET A 36 -5.67 -8.83 5.02
N LEU A 37 -6.38 -7.76 4.62
CA LEU A 37 -7.84 -7.69 4.68
C LEU A 37 -8.51 -8.51 3.58
N ILE A 38 -7.97 -8.47 2.36
CA ILE A 38 -8.51 -9.12 1.17
C ILE A 38 -7.34 -9.83 0.47
N PRO A 39 -7.21 -11.16 0.60
CA PRO A 39 -6.13 -11.90 -0.04
C PRO A 39 -6.15 -11.75 -1.56
N TYR A 40 -5.02 -11.37 -2.14
CA TYR A 40 -4.82 -11.30 -3.59
C TYR A 40 -3.42 -11.76 -3.99
N THR A 41 -3.27 -12.13 -5.27
CA THR A 41 -2.01 -12.66 -5.82
C THR A 41 -0.99 -11.55 -6.05
N SER A 42 -1.38 -10.49 -6.77
CA SER A 42 -0.49 -9.39 -7.16
C SER A 42 -1.22 -8.05 -7.16
N GLY A 43 -0.51 -6.95 -6.91
CA GLY A 43 -1.06 -5.59 -6.90
C GLY A 43 0.03 -4.51 -6.94
N TYR A 44 -0.31 -3.33 -7.43
CA TYR A 44 0.63 -2.21 -7.55
C TYR A 44 0.03 -0.89 -7.10
N PHE A 45 0.89 0.01 -6.62
CA PHE A 45 0.60 1.40 -6.31
C PHE A 45 1.63 2.20 -7.07
N VAL A 46 1.18 2.91 -8.10
CA VAL A 46 2.05 3.64 -9.02
C VAL A 46 1.98 5.12 -8.73
N VAL A 47 3.14 5.72 -8.51
CA VAL A 47 3.31 7.17 -8.38
C VAL A 47 3.84 7.70 -9.69
N LEU A 48 3.14 8.69 -10.25
CA LEU A 48 3.54 9.36 -11.47
C LEU A 48 4.17 10.72 -11.16
N ASP A 49 5.15 11.12 -11.95
CA ASP A 49 5.66 12.50 -11.94
C ASP A 49 4.75 13.45 -12.73
N SER A 50 5.16 14.72 -12.84
CA SER A 50 4.42 15.73 -13.61
C SER A 50 4.30 15.43 -15.10
N ASN A 51 5.18 14.58 -15.63
CA ASN A 51 5.20 14.15 -17.02
C ASN A 51 4.48 12.81 -17.23
N GLN A 52 3.75 12.33 -16.21
CA GLN A 52 3.07 11.02 -16.21
C GLN A 52 4.04 9.83 -16.33
N SER A 53 5.32 10.03 -16.03
CA SER A 53 6.30 8.95 -15.97
C SER A 53 6.27 8.28 -14.60
N ILE A 54 6.47 6.95 -14.57
CA ILE A 54 6.45 6.17 -13.32
C ILE A 54 7.70 6.53 -12.50
N GLN A 55 7.48 6.86 -11.23
CA GLN A 55 8.53 7.00 -10.23
C GLN A 55 8.70 5.65 -9.52
N ASP A 56 9.60 4.81 -10.02
CA ASP A 56 9.82 3.44 -9.51
C ASP A 56 10.25 3.41 -8.05
N ASP A 57 11.01 4.41 -7.60
CA ASP A 57 11.47 4.58 -6.22
C ASP A 57 10.32 4.89 -5.24
N LYS A 58 9.21 5.40 -5.75
CA LYS A 58 8.01 5.75 -4.97
C LYS A 58 6.81 4.85 -5.22
N SER A 59 6.95 3.94 -6.18
CA SER A 59 5.92 2.97 -6.54
C SER A 59 6.17 1.66 -5.81
N PHE A 60 5.10 0.96 -5.44
CA PHE A 60 5.20 -0.32 -4.74
C PHE A 60 4.48 -1.42 -5.49
N PHE A 61 5.13 -2.58 -5.60
CA PHE A 61 4.65 -3.74 -6.34
C PHE A 61 4.74 -4.96 -5.44
N ILE A 62 3.63 -5.66 -5.26
CA ILE A 62 3.55 -6.87 -4.44
C ILE A 62 3.12 -8.06 -5.30
N GLY A 63 3.79 -9.19 -5.13
CA GLY A 63 3.50 -10.40 -5.91
C GLY A 63 3.95 -10.32 -7.38
N PHE A 64 4.97 -9.52 -7.68
CA PHE A 64 5.64 -9.46 -8.98
C PHE A 64 7.05 -10.04 -8.86
N ASP A 65 7.50 -10.81 -9.86
CA ASP A 65 8.91 -11.18 -9.98
C ASP A 65 9.73 -9.92 -10.28
N GLU A 66 10.90 -9.76 -9.65
CA GLU A 66 11.77 -8.60 -9.87
C GLU A 66 12.17 -8.39 -11.35
N GLN A 67 12.06 -9.44 -12.17
CA GLN A 67 12.34 -9.43 -13.60
C GLN A 67 11.19 -8.92 -14.49
N LYS A 68 10.02 -8.58 -13.92
CA LYS A 68 8.83 -8.13 -14.68
C LYS A 68 8.45 -6.66 -14.45
N LYS A 69 9.30 -5.89 -13.77
CA LYS A 69 9.22 -4.43 -13.73
C LYS A 69 9.79 -3.89 -15.05
N SER A 70 8.98 -3.94 -16.11
CA SER A 70 9.31 -3.44 -17.44
C SER A 70 8.70 -2.07 -17.68
#